data_AF-A0A921MZ40-F1
#
_entry.id   AF-A0A921MZ40-F1
#
_cell.length_a   1.000
_cell.length_b   1.000
_cell.length_c   1.000
_cell.angle_alpha   90.00
_cell.angle_beta   90.00
_cell.angle_gamma   90.00
#
_symmetry.space_group_name_H-M   'P 1'
#
loop_
_entity.id
_entity.type
_entity.pdbx_description
1 polymer ?
#
loop_
_entity_poly.entity_id
_entity_poly.type
_entity_poly.pdbx_seq_one_letter_code
_entity_poly.pdbx_strand_id
1 'polypeptide(L)'
;MAAKKMLPGPSTTKSVMHAAKWLIPLLATGARWLSTHPEVWDGIKEQGAKLQKFATDRPDGVLKTVRILREQVDYLAASADDELEAQQAAEWAKRLDSCERAAQLLKAPGTTRKDRKALKKRIEALRTDIFAAYIEERGEDAET
;
A
#
# COMPACT_ATOMS: atom_id res chain seq x y z
N MET A 1 19.83 -45.59 -23.71
CA MET A 1 21.06 -44.76 -23.71
C MET A 1 20.67 -43.30 -23.88
N ALA A 2 21.16 -42.44 -23.00
CA ALA A 2 20.83 -41.02 -22.87
C ALA A 2 21.64 -40.11 -23.82
N ALA A 3 21.08 -38.93 -24.19
CA ALA A 3 21.78 -37.62 -24.21
C ALA A 3 20.91 -36.43 -24.71
N LYS A 4 20.37 -35.67 -23.76
CA LYS A 4 20.38 -34.19 -23.56
C LYS A 4 20.65 -33.20 -24.73
N LYS A 5 19.75 -32.21 -24.88
CA LYS A 5 19.97 -30.74 -25.11
C LYS A 5 18.76 -29.97 -24.52
N MET A 6 18.83 -29.32 -23.34
CA MET A 6 19.20 -27.92 -22.97
C MET A 6 18.30 -26.75 -23.47
N LEU A 7 17.42 -26.27 -22.55
CA LEU A 7 17.00 -24.89 -22.15
C LEU A 7 16.20 -23.96 -23.11
N PRO A 8 15.49 -22.90 -22.63
CA PRO A 8 15.12 -22.48 -21.26
C PRO A 8 13.59 -22.27 -21.03
N GLY A 9 13.15 -22.18 -19.77
CA GLY A 9 11.76 -21.80 -19.43
C GLY A 9 11.50 -20.28 -19.46
N PRO A 10 10.26 -19.85 -19.20
CA PRO A 10 10.05 -18.61 -18.44
C PRO A 10 9.15 -18.81 -17.22
N SER A 11 9.63 -18.19 -16.16
CA SER A 11 9.19 -18.21 -14.77
C SER A 11 8.41 -16.93 -14.45
N THR A 12 7.08 -16.90 -14.59
CA THR A 12 6.30 -15.71 -14.18
C THR A 12 4.81 -15.99 -13.98
N THR A 13 4.44 -16.80 -12.98
CA THR A 13 3.02 -16.93 -12.57
C THR A 13 2.74 -16.69 -11.10
N LYS A 14 3.77 -16.54 -10.25
CA LYS A 14 3.57 -16.43 -8.79
C LYS A 14 3.44 -15.00 -8.26
N SER A 15 3.71 -13.96 -9.06
CA SER A 15 3.73 -12.58 -8.56
C SER A 15 2.40 -11.83 -8.65
N VAL A 16 1.46 -12.29 -9.49
CA VAL A 16 0.18 -11.58 -9.73
C VAL A 16 -0.87 -11.94 -8.67
N MET A 17 -0.79 -13.12 -8.06
CA MET A 17 -1.79 -13.59 -7.08
C MET A 17 -1.73 -12.87 -5.72
N HIS A 18 -0.62 -12.25 -5.34
CA HIS A 18 -0.53 -11.52 -4.07
C HIS A 18 -1.01 -10.06 -4.16
N ALA A 19 -1.01 -9.48 -5.38
CA ALA A 19 -1.50 -8.13 -5.58
C ALA A 19 -3.04 -8.03 -5.57
N ALA A 20 -3.76 -9.15 -5.67
CA ALA A 20 -5.22 -9.17 -5.62
C ALA A 20 -5.78 -9.46 -4.20
N LYS A 21 -4.98 -10.07 -3.32
CA LYS A 21 -5.47 -10.58 -2.02
C LYS A 21 -5.80 -9.49 -1.00
N TRP A 22 -5.26 -8.28 -1.18
CA TRP A 22 -5.51 -7.12 -0.31
C TRP A 22 -6.69 -6.24 -0.76
N LEU A 23 -7.27 -6.50 -1.93
CA LEU A 23 -8.51 -5.86 -2.40
C LEU A 23 -9.77 -6.57 -1.88
N ILE A 24 -9.63 -7.75 -1.26
CA ILE A 24 -10.75 -8.56 -0.80
C ILE A 24 -11.48 -7.91 0.40
N PRO A 25 -10.78 -7.34 1.42
CA PRO A 25 -11.46 -6.61 2.50
C PRO A 25 -12.17 -5.35 2.00
N LEU A 26 -11.61 -4.69 0.98
CA LEU A 26 -12.16 -3.49 0.35
C LEU A 26 -13.52 -3.69 -0.34
N LEU A 27 -13.85 -4.93 -0.70
CA LEU A 27 -15.12 -5.25 -1.36
C LEU A 27 -16.24 -5.63 -0.38
N ALA A 28 -15.94 -5.96 0.87
CA ALA A 28 -16.99 -6.41 1.80
C ALA A 28 -17.77 -5.25 2.41
N THR A 29 -17.10 -4.14 2.72
CA THR A 29 -17.71 -3.01 3.46
C THR A 29 -18.23 -1.90 2.54
N GLY A 30 -17.64 -1.71 1.34
CA GLY A 30 -17.98 -0.58 0.45
C GLY A 30 -18.44 -0.91 -0.98
N ALA A 31 -18.51 -2.18 -1.40
CA ALA A 31 -18.70 -2.53 -2.82
C ALA A 31 -20.03 -2.05 -3.44
N ARG A 32 -21.09 -1.91 -2.63
CA ARG A 32 -22.39 -1.44 -3.13
C ARG A 32 -22.40 0.08 -3.32
N TRP A 33 -21.77 0.83 -2.41
CA TRP A 33 -21.63 2.28 -2.48
C TRP A 33 -20.60 2.72 -3.54
N LEU A 34 -19.44 2.05 -3.63
CA LEU A 34 -18.43 2.33 -4.67
C LEU A 34 -18.97 2.14 -6.10
N SER A 35 -20.03 1.34 -6.25
CA SER A 35 -20.71 1.15 -7.54
C SER A 35 -21.70 2.28 -7.89
N THR A 36 -22.13 3.09 -6.92
CA THR A 36 -23.05 4.22 -7.12
C THR A 36 -22.33 5.56 -7.32
N HIS A 37 -21.05 5.68 -6.94
CA HIS A 37 -20.22 6.89 -7.08
C HIS A 37 -18.98 6.63 -7.97
N PRO A 38 -19.15 6.53 -9.29
CA PRO A 38 -18.06 6.18 -10.22
C PRO A 38 -16.91 7.21 -10.24
N GLU A 39 -17.20 8.48 -9.97
CA GLU A 39 -16.22 9.57 -9.88
C GLU A 39 -15.24 9.39 -8.72
N VAL A 40 -15.71 8.91 -7.56
CA VAL A 40 -14.84 8.62 -6.41
C VAL A 40 -14.02 7.36 -6.68
N TRP A 41 -14.62 6.38 -7.37
CA TRP A 41 -13.95 5.13 -7.73
C TRP A 41 -12.73 5.35 -8.64
N ASP A 42 -12.77 6.30 -9.56
CA ASP A 42 -11.64 6.59 -10.44
C ASP A 42 -10.46 7.21 -9.67
N GLY A 43 -10.73 8.10 -8.72
CA GLY A 43 -9.71 8.61 -7.80
C GLY A 43 -9.09 7.50 -6.93
N ILE A 44 -9.90 6.60 -6.40
CA ILE A 44 -9.46 5.44 -5.62
C ILE A 44 -8.59 4.50 -6.46
N LYS A 45 -8.99 4.17 -7.68
CA LYS A 45 -8.18 3.36 -8.61
C LYS A 45 -6.84 4.02 -8.89
N GLU A 46 -6.82 5.32 -9.13
CA GLU A 46 -5.59 6.05 -9.41
C GLU A 46 -4.62 5.95 -8.24
N GLN A 47 -5.11 6.15 -7.01
CA GLN A 47 -4.30 6.00 -5.78
C GLN A 47 -3.82 4.56 -5.59
N GLY A 48 -4.69 3.57 -5.81
CA GLY A 48 -4.33 2.15 -5.78
C GLY A 48 -3.25 1.80 -6.82
N ALA A 49 -3.37 2.33 -8.04
CA ALA A 49 -2.40 2.14 -9.10
C ALA A 49 -1.04 2.80 -8.78
N LYS A 50 -1.05 4.01 -8.18
CA LYS A 50 0.17 4.67 -7.68
C LYS A 50 0.87 3.80 -6.63
N LEU A 51 0.13 3.26 -5.67
CA LEU A 51 0.68 2.36 -4.64
C LEU A 51 1.21 1.04 -5.23
N GLN A 52 0.53 0.46 -6.21
CA GLN A 52 1.01 -0.75 -6.90
C GLN A 52 2.29 -0.50 -7.71
N LYS A 53 2.37 0.65 -8.40
CA LYS A 53 3.55 1.04 -9.18
C LYS A 53 4.84 1.05 -8.36
N PHE A 54 4.75 1.38 -7.08
CA PHE A 54 5.89 1.46 -6.17
C PHE A 54 6.00 0.28 -5.19
N ALA A 55 5.23 -0.79 -5.38
CA ALA A 55 5.21 -1.98 -4.53
C ALA A 55 6.48 -2.86 -4.70
N THR A 56 7.62 -2.38 -4.24
CA THR A 56 8.93 -3.02 -4.34
C THR A 56 9.64 -3.11 -2.99
N ASP A 57 10.65 -3.97 -2.89
CA ASP A 57 11.56 -4.03 -1.74
C ASP A 57 12.73 -3.05 -1.88
N ARG A 58 12.86 -2.33 -2.99
CA ARG A 58 13.90 -1.30 -3.15
C ARG A 58 13.62 -0.08 -2.26
N PRO A 59 14.64 0.48 -1.58
CA PRO A 59 14.43 1.61 -0.66
C PRO A 59 13.74 2.82 -1.30
N ASP A 60 14.11 3.17 -2.53
CA ASP A 60 13.49 4.31 -3.22
C ASP A 60 12.01 4.10 -3.55
N GLY A 61 11.60 2.87 -3.87
CA GLY A 61 10.18 2.56 -4.08
C GLY A 61 9.40 2.54 -2.77
N VAL A 62 10.02 2.07 -1.70
CA VAL A 62 9.50 2.19 -0.34
C VAL A 62 9.29 3.66 0.05
N LEU A 63 10.28 4.53 -0.16
CA LEU A 63 10.17 5.97 0.14
C LEU A 63 9.02 6.63 -0.63
N LYS A 64 8.85 6.28 -1.92
CA LYS A 64 7.70 6.76 -2.71
C LYS A 64 6.36 6.26 -2.18
N THR A 65 6.31 5.00 -1.74
CA THR A 65 5.10 4.44 -1.11
C THR A 65 4.77 5.18 0.18
N VAL A 66 5.76 5.43 1.05
CA VAL A 66 5.57 6.18 2.29
C VAL A 66 5.03 7.59 2.02
N ARG A 67 5.54 8.29 1.00
CA ARG A 67 5.02 9.62 0.62
C ARG A 67 3.54 9.58 0.26
N ILE A 68 3.11 8.62 -0.58
CA ILE A 68 1.70 8.47 -0.95
C ILE A 68 0.83 8.17 0.27
N LEU A 69 1.31 7.30 1.16
CA LEU A 69 0.57 6.98 2.40
C LEU A 69 0.49 8.16 3.35
N ARG A 70 1.49 9.04 3.39
CA ARG A 70 1.41 10.29 4.16
C ARG A 70 0.32 11.20 3.63
N GLU A 71 0.22 11.37 2.31
CA GLU A 71 -0.86 12.18 1.71
C GLU A 71 -2.25 11.63 2.09
N GLN A 72 -2.40 10.31 2.21
CA GLN A 72 -3.65 9.67 2.68
C GLN A 72 -3.88 9.89 4.17
N VAL A 73 -2.85 9.77 5.00
CA VAL A 73 -2.94 10.01 6.45
C VAL A 73 -3.22 11.47 6.76
N ASP A 74 -2.64 12.41 6.01
CA ASP A 74 -2.89 13.85 6.16
C ASP A 74 -4.36 14.19 5.84
N TYR A 75 -4.93 13.53 4.83
CA TYR A 75 -6.36 13.64 4.53
C TYR A 75 -7.22 13.08 5.67
N LEU A 76 -6.93 11.86 6.14
CA LEU A 76 -7.67 11.24 7.26
C LEU A 76 -7.57 12.04 8.56
N ALA A 77 -6.41 12.65 8.83
CA ALA A 77 -6.25 13.52 9.99
C ALA A 77 -7.04 14.84 9.87
N ALA A 78 -7.27 15.31 8.65
CA ALA A 78 -8.03 16.53 8.39
C ALA A 78 -9.54 16.29 8.35
N SER A 79 -9.98 15.08 8.02
CA SER A 79 -11.38 14.66 8.02
C SER A 79 -11.87 14.17 9.38
N ALA A 80 -10.96 13.67 10.22
CA ALA A 80 -11.28 13.09 11.52
C ALA A 80 -12.30 13.92 12.32
N ASP A 81 -13.44 13.30 12.64
CA ASP A 81 -14.54 13.95 13.36
C ASP A 81 -14.52 13.63 14.87
N ASP A 82 -13.77 12.58 15.26
CA ASP A 82 -13.58 12.16 16.63
C ASP A 82 -12.10 12.01 17.05
N GLU A 83 -11.89 11.90 18.37
CA GLU A 83 -10.56 11.77 18.95
C GLU A 83 -9.87 10.45 18.59
N LEU A 84 -10.63 9.38 18.31
CA LEU A 84 -10.11 8.07 17.99
C LEU A 84 -9.49 8.07 16.59
N GLU A 85 -10.18 8.63 15.61
CA GLU A 85 -9.72 8.78 14.23
C GLU A 85 -8.46 9.66 14.16
N ALA A 86 -8.49 10.80 14.85
CA ALA A 86 -7.34 11.69 14.94
C ALA A 86 -6.12 10.98 15.57
N GLN A 87 -6.33 10.19 16.62
CA GLN A 87 -5.27 9.38 17.24
C GLN A 87 -4.75 8.30 16.30
N GLN A 88 -5.63 7.63 15.54
CA GLN A 88 -5.26 6.59 14.60
C GLN A 88 -4.42 7.16 13.45
N ALA A 89 -4.82 8.29 12.87
CA ALA A 89 -4.05 9.00 11.86
C ALA A 89 -2.67 9.41 12.38
N ALA A 90 -2.61 9.97 13.60
CA ALA A 90 -1.35 10.32 14.25
C ALA A 90 -0.45 9.11 14.50
N GLU A 91 -1.02 7.95 14.84
CA GLU A 91 -0.25 6.72 15.00
C GLU A 91 0.32 6.24 13.65
N TRP A 92 -0.48 6.23 12.59
CA TRP A 92 -0.01 5.88 11.25
C TRP A 92 1.12 6.81 10.79
N ALA A 93 1.01 8.12 11.01
CA ALA A 93 2.06 9.08 10.71
C ALA A 93 3.40 8.70 11.39
N LYS A 94 3.37 8.42 12.70
CA LYS A 94 4.58 7.97 13.45
C LYS A 94 5.16 6.67 12.90
N ARG A 95 4.31 5.71 12.52
CA ARG A 95 4.74 4.43 11.95
C ARG A 95 5.35 4.63 10.54
N LEU A 96 4.81 5.55 9.74
CA LEU A 96 5.37 5.93 8.43
C LEU A 96 6.72 6.63 8.56
N ASP A 97 6.90 7.52 9.55
CA ASP A 97 8.20 8.15 9.84
C ASP A 97 9.27 7.12 10.20
N SER A 98 8.91 6.13 11.02
CA SER A 98 9.79 5.01 11.35
C SER A 98 10.20 4.22 10.10
N CYS A 99 9.25 3.98 9.19
CA CYS A 99 9.50 3.28 7.94
C CYS A 99 10.38 4.11 6.97
N GLU A 100 10.18 5.42 6.90
CA GLU A 100 11.03 6.31 6.09
C GLU A 100 12.47 6.29 6.58
N ARG A 101 12.69 6.49 7.90
CA ARG A 101 14.04 6.43 8.48
C ARG A 101 14.71 5.09 8.21
N ALA A 102 13.98 3.99 8.39
CA ALA A 102 14.49 2.65 8.06
C ALA A 102 14.84 2.53 6.57
N ALA A 103 14.01 3.07 5.67
CA ALA A 103 14.29 3.04 4.24
C ALA A 103 15.57 3.80 3.88
N GLN A 104 15.79 4.97 4.47
CA GLN A 104 17.02 5.75 4.28
C GLN A 104 18.26 4.97 4.72
N LEU A 105 18.20 4.32 5.90
CA LEU A 105 19.28 3.47 6.38
C LEU A 105 19.56 2.30 5.43
N LEU A 106 18.51 1.72 4.84
CA LEU A 106 18.62 0.61 3.89
C LEU A 106 19.17 1.00 2.50
N LYS A 107 19.48 2.28 2.27
CA LYS A 107 20.24 2.74 1.09
C LYS A 107 21.74 2.52 1.24
N ALA A 108 22.23 2.31 2.47
CA ALA A 108 23.65 2.12 2.73
C ALA A 108 24.19 0.83 2.07
N PRO A 109 25.46 0.83 1.64
CA PRO A 109 26.15 -0.38 1.20
C PRO A 109 26.15 -1.46 2.30
N GLY A 110 26.08 -2.74 1.90
CA GLY A 110 26.08 -3.87 2.84
C GLY A 110 24.70 -4.27 3.38
N THR A 111 23.65 -3.51 3.08
CA THR A 111 22.27 -3.84 3.49
C THR A 111 21.73 -5.06 2.74
N THR A 112 21.10 -5.98 3.47
CA THR A 112 20.66 -7.24 2.87
C THR A 112 19.28 -7.12 2.22
N ARG A 113 18.99 -8.01 1.27
CA ARG A 113 17.63 -8.15 0.73
C ARG A 113 16.62 -8.58 1.80
N LYS A 114 17.06 -9.28 2.84
CA LYS A 114 16.21 -9.72 3.95
C LYS A 114 15.67 -8.51 4.72
N ASP A 115 16.53 -7.55 5.04
CA ASP A 115 16.15 -6.33 5.77
C ASP A 115 15.17 -5.48 4.95
N ARG A 116 15.44 -5.35 3.66
CA ARG A 116 14.54 -4.70 2.70
C ARG A 116 13.17 -5.36 2.61
N LYS A 117 13.10 -6.69 2.59
CA LYS A 117 11.83 -7.43 2.62
C LYS A 117 11.09 -7.27 3.95
N ALA A 118 11.80 -7.18 5.07
CA ALA A 118 11.18 -6.95 6.37
C ALA A 118 10.51 -5.57 6.42
N LEU A 119 11.20 -4.53 5.92
CA LEU A 119 10.60 -3.19 5.80
C LEU A 119 9.41 -3.18 4.84
N LYS A 120 9.53 -3.83 3.67
CA LYS A 120 8.43 -3.94 2.71
C LYS A 120 7.16 -4.50 3.36
N LYS A 121 7.27 -5.58 4.14
CA LYS A 121 6.11 -6.19 4.83
C LYS A 121 5.43 -5.23 5.81
N ARG A 122 6.21 -4.46 6.57
CA ARG A 122 5.66 -3.46 7.50
C ARG A 122 4.88 -2.38 6.75
N ILE A 123 5.40 -1.92 5.62
CA ILE A 123 4.71 -0.93 4.77
C ILE A 123 3.49 -1.52 4.09
N GLU A 124 3.53 -2.79 3.66
CA GLU A 124 2.36 -3.45 3.08
C GLU A 124 1.20 -3.60 4.08
N ALA A 125 1.52 -3.83 5.36
CA ALA A 125 0.51 -3.82 6.43
C ALA A 125 -0.09 -2.42 6.59
N LEU A 126 0.75 -1.39 6.79
CA LEU A 126 0.30 0.00 6.91
C LEU A 126 -0.52 0.46 5.70
N ARG A 127 -0.10 0.11 4.49
CA ARG A 127 -0.82 0.41 3.26
C ARG A 127 -2.23 -0.17 3.28
N THR A 128 -2.38 -1.39 3.79
CA THR A 128 -3.68 -2.06 3.82
C THR A 128 -4.63 -1.31 4.76
N ASP A 129 -4.15 -0.99 5.96
CA ASP A 129 -4.95 -0.31 6.98
C ASP A 129 -5.31 1.12 6.55
N ILE A 130 -4.31 1.92 6.15
CA ILE A 130 -4.49 3.32 5.75
C ILE A 130 -5.37 3.43 4.50
N PHE A 131 -5.15 2.58 3.49
CA PHE A 131 -5.91 2.66 2.25
C PHE A 131 -7.36 2.19 2.42
N ALA A 132 -7.63 1.29 3.37
CA ALA A 132 -8.99 0.91 3.72
C ALA A 132 -9.74 2.10 4.37
N ALA A 133 -9.15 2.71 5.41
CA ALA A 133 -9.72 3.89 6.06
C ALA A 133 -9.90 5.06 5.08
N TYR A 134 -8.92 5.31 4.21
CA TYR A 134 -9.02 6.34 3.16
C TYR A 134 -10.21 6.12 2.22
N ILE A 135 -10.57 4.86 1.93
CA ILE A 135 -11.70 4.55 1.06
C ILE A 135 -13.03 4.70 1.79
N GLU A 136 -13.07 4.34 3.07
CA GLU A 136 -14.23 4.52 3.95
C GLU A 136 -14.57 6.01 4.10
N GLU A 137 -13.59 6.82 4.49
CA GLU A 137 -13.72 8.29 4.61
C GLU A 137 -14.18 8.94 3.29
N ARG A 138 -13.55 8.57 2.17
CA ARG A 138 -13.97 9.06 0.83
C ARG A 138 -15.40 8.66 0.48
N GLY A 139 -15.91 7.60 1.11
CA GLY A 139 -17.29 7.17 1.09
C GLY A 139 -18.21 8.18 1.75
N GLU A 140 -17.91 8.46 3.01
CA GLU A 140 -18.70 9.32 3.89
C GLU A 140 -18.74 10.78 3.39
N ASP A 141 -17.59 11.32 2.97
CA ASP A 141 -17.45 12.68 2.39
C ASP A 141 -18.32 12.90 1.13
N ALA A 142 -18.65 11.83 0.40
CA ALA A 142 -19.44 11.91 -0.82
C ALA A 142 -20.95 11.72 -0.56
N GLU A 143 -21.34 11.30 0.64
CA GLU A 143 -22.73 11.25 1.10
C GLU A 143 -23.18 12.56 1.79
N THR A 144 -22.25 13.45 2.13
CA THR A 144 -22.47 14.72 2.85
C THR A 144 -22.33 15.97 1.98
#